data_AF-A0A564ZM42-F1
#
_entry.id   AF-A0A564ZM42-F1
#
_cell.length_a   1.000
_cell.length_b   1.000
_cell.length_c   1.000
_cell.angle_alpha   90.00
_cell.angle_beta   90.00
_cell.angle_gamma   90.00
#
_symmetry.space_group_name_H-M   'P 1'
#
loop_
_entity.id
_entity.type
_entity.pdbx_description
1 polymer ?
#
loop_
_entity_poly.entity_id
_entity_poly.type
_entity_poly.pdbx_seq_one_letter_code
_entity_poly.pdbx_strand_id
1 'polypeptide(L)'
;MERLNNAQLDWFPLIAVMVLLTSCAGAGPGVSRLHPLIRENEGIRRVVQVVATGTRQEIIAKGGYDVLTASGIHDANVRDGSIAEGRISAISKGGIWFYVPLGIDVTVGDIVEVEMGRQPEDGNPGRPNIATQVRHKSSEAKDHCIWNAPLRQETAGRVRFHRKGNLLLPAPPISREQCRNWNAEGKFTSGLYCDWMAQEGWVRRNSEWLKPASPTSEP
;
A
#
# COMPACT_ATOMS: atom_id res chain seq x y z
N MET A 1 -18.19 10.65 88.50
CA MET A 1 -19.30 9.90 87.87
C MET A 1 -19.09 9.99 86.37
N GLU A 2 -18.15 9.23 85.81
CA GLU A 2 -18.23 7.78 85.50
C GLU A 2 -19.22 7.43 84.39
N ARG A 3 -18.62 6.96 83.29
CA ARG A 3 -18.97 5.89 82.33
C ARG A 3 -18.95 6.40 80.88
N LEU A 4 -17.81 6.34 80.17
CA LEU A 4 -17.11 5.19 79.58
C LEU A 4 -17.91 4.42 78.51
N ASN A 5 -17.32 4.43 77.31
CA ASN A 5 -16.98 3.28 76.46
C ASN A 5 -17.79 2.98 75.18
N ASN A 6 -16.98 2.84 74.11
CA ASN A 6 -17.06 1.91 72.99
C ASN A 6 -18.12 2.20 71.90
N ALA A 7 -17.83 2.10 70.60
CA ALA A 7 -16.77 1.36 69.93
C ALA A 7 -16.33 2.04 68.62
N GLN A 8 -15.02 1.95 68.41
CA GLN A 8 -14.26 2.00 67.17
C GLN A 8 -14.87 1.11 66.07
N LEU A 9 -15.03 1.64 64.85
CA LEU A 9 -15.05 0.82 63.64
C LEU A 9 -14.33 1.56 62.50
N ASP A 10 -13.03 1.26 62.39
CA ASP A 10 -12.14 1.58 61.27
C ASP A 10 -12.54 0.76 60.04
N TRP A 11 -13.02 1.36 58.95
CA TRP A 11 -12.95 0.76 57.61
C TRP A 11 -12.55 1.83 56.58
N PHE A 12 -11.28 1.76 56.16
CA PHE A 12 -10.66 2.43 55.03
C PHE A 12 -11.39 2.13 53.68
N PRO A 13 -11.09 2.86 52.58
CA PRO A 13 -12.06 3.41 51.65
C PRO A 13 -12.47 2.45 50.54
N LEU A 14 -13.78 2.31 50.31
CA LEU A 14 -14.32 1.83 49.04
C LEU A 14 -14.43 3.01 48.07
N ILE A 15 -13.27 3.47 47.61
CA ILE A 15 -13.16 4.13 46.31
C ILE A 15 -13.73 3.14 45.31
N ALA A 16 -14.90 3.47 44.75
CA ALA A 16 -15.53 2.74 43.67
C ALA A 16 -14.62 2.81 42.43
N VAL A 17 -13.69 1.87 42.41
CA VAL A 17 -12.80 1.54 41.32
C VAL A 17 -13.64 0.97 40.17
N MET A 18 -13.28 1.41 38.97
CA MET A 18 -13.53 0.80 37.65
C MET A 18 -14.79 1.16 36.87
N VAL A 19 -14.72 2.36 36.31
CA VAL A 19 -15.16 2.75 34.96
C VAL A 19 -14.40 1.95 33.88
N LEU A 20 -14.57 0.62 33.77
CA LEU A 20 -13.83 -0.18 32.77
C LEU A 20 -14.64 -1.31 32.13
N LEU A 21 -15.77 -1.01 31.48
CA LEU A 21 -16.42 -1.96 30.55
C LEU A 21 -16.98 -1.30 29.27
N THR A 22 -16.40 -0.20 28.81
CA THR A 22 -16.62 0.35 27.46
C THR A 22 -15.39 0.14 26.58
N SER A 23 -15.07 -1.12 26.25
CA SER A 23 -14.08 -1.40 25.20
C SER A 23 -14.25 -2.81 24.65
N CYS A 24 -15.19 -2.98 23.73
CA CYS A 24 -15.07 -3.91 22.62
C CYS A 24 -15.82 -3.30 21.43
N ALA A 25 -15.47 -2.05 21.06
CA ALA A 25 -15.75 -1.60 19.72
C ALA A 25 -14.89 -2.47 18.79
N GLY A 26 -15.54 -3.47 18.19
CA GLY A 26 -14.97 -4.39 17.21
C GLY A 26 -14.61 -3.68 15.90
N ALA A 27 -13.72 -2.70 15.95
CA ALA A 27 -12.80 -2.48 14.86
C ALA A 27 -11.74 -3.57 15.01
N GLY A 28 -11.97 -4.72 14.36
CA GLY A 28 -10.90 -5.71 14.20
C GLY A 28 -9.65 -4.97 13.73
N PRO A 29 -8.44 -5.34 14.21
CA PRO A 29 -7.21 -4.60 13.94
C PRO A 29 -7.15 -4.28 12.46
N GLY A 30 -7.38 -3.01 12.14
CA GLY A 30 -7.48 -2.56 10.75
C GLY A 30 -6.16 -2.90 10.11
N VAL A 31 -6.16 -3.84 9.17
CA VAL A 31 -4.93 -4.28 8.49
C VAL A 31 -4.26 -3.03 7.96
N SER A 32 -3.10 -2.70 8.54
CA SER A 32 -2.38 -1.50 8.18
C SER A 32 -2.12 -1.53 6.68
N ARG A 33 -2.50 -0.46 5.97
CA ARG A 33 -2.28 -0.33 4.53
C ARG A 33 -0.79 -0.22 4.17
N LEU A 34 0.08 -0.18 5.18
CA LEU A 34 1.53 -0.28 5.03
C LEU A 34 2.00 -1.70 4.72
N HIS A 35 1.19 -2.75 4.91
CA HIS A 35 1.53 -4.10 4.48
C HIS A 35 0.70 -4.50 3.25
N PRO A 36 1.13 -5.50 2.45
CA PRO A 36 0.25 -6.02 1.41
C PRO A 36 -1.01 -6.63 2.03
N LEU A 37 -2.17 -6.48 1.38
CA LEU A 37 -3.40 -7.14 1.81
C LEU A 37 -3.41 -8.65 1.57
N ILE A 38 -2.55 -9.12 0.66
CA ILE A 38 -2.49 -10.50 0.16
C ILE A 38 -1.03 -10.96 0.29
N ARG A 39 -0.79 -12.07 1.00
CA ARG A 39 0.56 -12.55 1.36
C ARG A 39 1.41 -12.86 0.13
N GLU A 40 0.80 -13.37 -0.93
CA GLU A 40 1.41 -13.72 -2.20
C GLU A 40 1.99 -12.51 -2.96
N ASN A 41 1.72 -11.29 -2.48
CA ASN A 41 2.33 -10.08 -3.03
C ASN A 41 3.69 -9.75 -2.41
N GLU A 42 4.18 -10.46 -1.39
CA GLU A 42 5.48 -10.16 -0.79
C GLU A 42 6.60 -10.12 -1.84
N GLY A 43 7.41 -9.05 -1.81
CA GLY A 43 8.53 -8.82 -2.73
C GLY A 43 8.12 -8.48 -4.17
N ILE A 44 6.82 -8.57 -4.52
CA ILE A 44 6.33 -8.09 -5.81
C ILE A 44 6.48 -6.58 -5.86
N ARG A 45 6.95 -6.06 -6.99
CA ARG A 45 6.98 -4.62 -7.24
C ARG A 45 5.75 -4.18 -8.01
N ARG A 46 5.19 -3.05 -7.58
CA ARG A 46 4.03 -2.39 -8.17
C ARG A 46 4.41 -0.98 -8.59
N VAL A 47 3.78 -0.47 -9.62
CA VAL A 47 3.86 0.94 -9.99
C VAL A 47 2.63 1.65 -9.45
N VAL A 48 2.84 2.73 -8.70
CA VAL A 48 1.76 3.52 -8.11
C VAL A 48 1.95 5.00 -8.43
N GLN A 49 0.84 5.72 -8.55
CA GLN A 49 0.90 7.19 -8.50
C GLN A 49 0.68 7.65 -7.08
N VAL A 50 1.57 8.52 -6.60
CA VAL A 50 1.43 9.21 -5.32
C VAL A 50 0.19 10.10 -5.37
N VAL A 51 -0.73 9.93 -4.43
CA VAL A 51 -1.94 10.75 -4.30
C VAL A 51 -1.95 11.60 -3.03
N ALA A 52 -1.14 11.22 -2.03
CA ALA A 52 -0.94 12.00 -0.82
C ALA A 52 0.41 11.65 -0.16
N THR A 53 0.93 12.58 0.63
CA THR A 53 2.08 12.40 1.52
C THR A 53 1.66 12.78 2.93
N GLY A 54 2.07 12.01 3.94
CA GLY A 54 1.74 12.28 5.35
C GLY A 54 2.83 13.10 6.04
N THR A 55 2.41 14.04 6.89
CA THR A 55 3.27 14.65 7.91
C THR A 55 3.55 13.65 9.03
N ARG A 56 4.63 13.85 9.79
CA ARG A 56 4.97 13.01 10.94
C ARG A 56 3.83 12.91 11.96
N GLN A 57 3.12 14.02 12.20
CA GLN A 57 1.97 14.03 13.11
C GLN A 57 0.80 13.18 12.58
N GLU A 58 0.50 13.24 11.28
CA GLU A 58 -0.52 12.39 10.67
C GLU A 58 -0.13 10.91 10.68
N ILE A 59 1.16 10.61 10.50
CA ILE A 59 1.71 9.26 10.56
C ILE A 59 1.49 8.66 11.95
N ILE A 60 1.75 9.44 13.01
CA ILE A 60 1.49 9.04 14.41
C ILE A 60 -0.02 8.86 14.63
N ALA A 61 -0.84 9.85 14.24
CA ALA A 61 -2.27 9.85 14.46
C ALA A 61 -3.01 8.67 13.78
N LYS A 62 -2.45 8.16 12.68
CA LYS A 62 -3.00 7.04 11.91
C LYS A 62 -2.37 5.68 12.27
N GLY A 63 -1.54 5.62 13.32
CA GLY A 63 -0.87 4.39 13.77
C GLY A 63 0.24 3.89 12.84
N GLY A 64 0.66 4.69 11.86
CA GLY A 64 1.75 4.33 10.94
C GLY A 64 3.11 4.31 11.65
N TYR A 65 3.31 5.19 12.63
CA TYR A 65 4.57 5.30 13.37
C TYR A 65 4.99 3.99 14.06
N ASP A 66 4.06 3.37 14.80
CA ASP A 66 4.33 2.13 15.52
C ASP A 66 4.65 0.98 14.55
N VAL A 67 3.96 0.93 13.41
CA VAL A 67 4.22 -0.07 12.35
C VAL A 67 5.64 0.11 11.79
N LEU A 68 6.05 1.34 11.46
CA LEU A 68 7.38 1.59 10.90
C LEU A 68 8.49 1.23 11.89
N THR A 69 8.36 1.66 13.15
CA THR A 69 9.36 1.40 14.19
C THR A 69 9.44 -0.08 14.55
N ALA A 70 8.30 -0.77 14.66
CA ALA A 70 8.26 -2.22 14.86
C ALA A 70 8.97 -2.97 13.72
N SER A 71 8.83 -2.54 12.48
CA SER A 71 9.56 -3.10 11.33
C SER A 71 11.04 -2.70 11.23
N GLY A 72 11.60 -2.04 12.25
CA GLY A 72 13.02 -1.70 12.33
C GLY A 72 13.41 -0.37 11.67
N ILE A 73 12.45 0.46 11.26
CA ILE A 73 12.75 1.80 10.75
C ILE A 73 13.06 2.72 11.93
N HIS A 74 14.28 3.25 11.96
CA HIS A 74 14.74 4.13 13.03
C HIS A 74 13.90 5.42 13.08
N ASP A 75 13.58 5.90 14.28
CA ASP A 75 12.75 7.09 14.50
C ASP A 75 13.24 8.33 13.73
N ALA A 76 14.56 8.56 13.74
CA ALA A 76 15.19 9.66 12.98
C ALA A 76 14.90 9.63 11.47
N ASN A 77 14.47 8.50 10.91
CA ASN A 77 14.11 8.35 9.51
C ASN A 77 12.60 8.56 9.25
N VAL A 78 11.79 8.64 10.30
CA VAL A 78 10.36 8.97 10.19
C VAL A 78 10.21 10.49 10.22
N ARG A 79 9.78 11.08 9.10
CA ARG A 79 9.73 12.55 8.92
C ARG A 79 8.53 12.91 8.05
N ASP A 80 8.31 14.20 7.86
CA ASP A 80 7.32 14.63 6.87
C ASP A 80 7.65 14.06 5.49
N GLY A 81 6.65 13.43 4.88
CA GLY A 81 6.78 12.71 3.60
C GLY A 81 7.30 11.29 3.72
N SER A 82 7.63 10.77 4.92
CA SER A 82 8.13 9.39 5.06
C SER A 82 7.07 8.32 4.85
N ILE A 83 5.78 8.68 4.83
CA ILE A 83 4.70 7.82 4.33
C ILE A 83 3.99 8.53 3.20
N ALA A 84 3.71 7.80 2.13
CA ALA A 84 2.86 8.24 1.05
C ALA A 84 1.72 7.24 0.82
N GLU A 85 0.61 7.76 0.30
CA GLU A 85 -0.50 6.96 -0.23
C GLU A 85 -0.42 6.97 -1.76
N GLY A 86 -0.55 5.79 -2.36
CA GLY A 86 -0.53 5.64 -3.81
C GLY A 86 -1.72 4.86 -4.34
N ARG A 87 -2.19 5.25 -5.53
CA ARG A 87 -3.19 4.50 -6.29
C ARG A 87 -2.53 3.62 -7.33
N ILE A 88 -3.01 2.38 -7.46
CA ILE A 88 -2.58 1.41 -8.49
C ILE A 88 -3.54 1.45 -9.69
N SER A 89 -4.77 1.93 -9.49
CA SER A 89 -5.82 2.02 -10.50
C SER A 89 -6.45 3.41 -10.53
N ALA A 90 -6.92 3.84 -11.70
CA ALA A 90 -7.63 5.10 -11.89
C ALA A 90 -9.00 5.14 -11.17
N ILE A 91 -9.61 3.98 -10.89
CA ILE A 91 -10.96 3.87 -10.32
C ILE A 91 -10.94 3.42 -8.85
N SER A 92 -9.86 2.81 -8.38
CA SER A 92 -9.79 2.29 -7.02
C SER A 92 -9.82 3.43 -6.01
N LYS A 93 -10.83 3.41 -5.11
CA LYS A 93 -10.86 4.25 -3.91
C LYS A 93 -9.87 3.78 -2.82
N GLY A 94 -9.31 2.57 -2.96
CA GLY A 94 -8.28 2.05 -2.08
C GLY A 94 -6.88 2.42 -2.58
N GLY A 95 -6.14 3.18 -1.78
CA GLY A 95 -4.70 3.37 -1.95
C GLY A 95 -3.91 2.37 -1.10
N ILE A 96 -2.70 2.05 -1.54
CA ILE A 96 -1.70 1.42 -0.66
C ILE A 96 -0.92 2.51 0.04
N TRP A 97 -0.52 2.26 1.28
CA TRP A 97 0.46 3.12 1.94
C TRP A 97 1.82 2.48 1.83
N PHE A 98 2.86 3.30 1.73
CA PHE A 98 4.24 2.83 1.68
C PHE A 98 5.17 3.83 2.36
N TYR A 99 6.24 3.30 2.91
CA TYR A 99 7.34 4.06 3.45
C TYR A 99 8.20 4.64 2.31
N VAL A 100 8.65 5.88 2.49
CA VAL A 100 9.54 6.58 1.57
C VAL A 100 10.90 6.75 2.26
N PRO A 101 11.91 5.95 1.87
CA PRO A 101 13.26 6.04 2.44
C PRO A 101 13.93 7.42 2.26
N LEU A 102 14.95 7.67 3.08
CA LEU A 102 15.88 8.77 2.83
C LEU A 102 16.52 8.63 1.44
N GLY A 103 16.69 9.76 0.75
CA GLY A 103 17.22 9.80 -0.62
C GLY A 103 16.17 9.63 -1.72
N ILE A 104 14.94 9.22 -1.40
CA ILE A 104 13.81 9.24 -2.33
C ILE A 104 12.94 10.45 -2.00
N ASP A 105 12.83 11.36 -2.96
CA ASP A 105 11.91 12.49 -2.90
C ASP A 105 10.66 12.18 -3.72
N VAL A 106 9.48 12.31 -3.12
CA VAL A 106 8.20 12.03 -3.78
C VAL A 106 7.25 13.21 -3.60
N THR A 107 6.53 13.53 -4.67
CA THR A 107 5.47 14.55 -4.66
C THR A 107 4.17 13.98 -5.19
N VAL A 108 3.05 14.62 -4.86
CA VAL A 108 1.74 14.21 -5.36
C VAL A 108 1.75 14.24 -6.90
N GLY A 109 1.34 13.12 -7.51
CA GLY A 109 1.34 12.92 -8.95
C GLY A 109 2.51 12.11 -9.47
N ASP A 110 3.61 11.99 -8.73
CA ASP A 110 4.78 11.18 -9.10
C ASP A 110 4.36 9.72 -9.30
N ILE A 111 5.02 9.05 -10.24
CA ILE A 111 4.92 7.60 -10.43
C ILE A 111 6.11 6.96 -9.76
N VAL A 112 5.84 6.07 -8.80
CA VAL A 112 6.88 5.41 -8.00
C VAL A 112 6.74 3.89 -8.11
N GLU A 113 7.89 3.23 -8.09
CA GLU A 113 7.96 1.79 -7.88
C GLU A 113 7.91 1.52 -6.39
N VAL A 114 7.03 0.61 -5.98
CA VAL A 114 6.86 0.19 -4.59
C VAL A 114 7.08 -1.31 -4.52
N GLU A 115 8.03 -1.73 -3.70
CA GLU A 115 8.19 -3.11 -3.32
C GLU A 115 7.21 -3.44 -2.19
N MET A 116 6.37 -4.44 -2.42
CA MET A 116 5.39 -4.88 -1.44
C MET A 116 6.08 -5.60 -0.29
N GLY A 117 5.70 -5.21 0.92
CA GLY A 117 6.27 -5.73 2.15
C GLY A 117 5.82 -7.14 2.50
N ARG A 118 5.90 -7.48 3.79
CA ARG A 118 5.40 -8.73 4.36
C ARG A 118 4.43 -8.41 5.49
N GLN A 119 3.32 -9.14 5.59
CA GLN A 119 2.41 -8.99 6.72
C GLN A 119 3.08 -9.40 8.05
N PRO A 120 2.68 -8.81 9.18
CA PRO A 120 3.09 -9.31 10.49
C PRO A 120 2.53 -10.73 10.74
N GLU A 121 3.33 -11.62 11.32
CA GLU A 121 2.97 -13.01 11.62
C GLU A 121 3.81 -13.50 12.82
N ASP A 122 3.18 -14.19 13.79
CA ASP A 122 3.86 -14.85 14.92
C ASP A 122 4.89 -13.99 15.68
N GLY A 123 4.50 -12.74 16.00
CA GLY A 123 5.39 -11.79 16.68
C GLY A 123 6.44 -11.15 15.78
N ASN A 124 6.55 -11.57 14.51
CA ASN A 124 7.27 -10.83 13.49
C ASN A 124 6.44 -9.59 13.10
N PRO A 125 7.00 -8.38 13.19
CA PRO A 125 6.29 -7.14 12.84
C PRO A 125 6.04 -7.00 11.33
N GLY A 126 6.57 -7.92 10.51
CA GLY A 126 6.50 -7.84 9.06
C GLY A 126 7.42 -6.74 8.52
N ARG A 127 7.24 -6.44 7.23
CA ARG A 127 7.95 -5.38 6.51
C ARG A 127 6.92 -4.49 5.83
N PRO A 128 7.02 -3.14 5.91
CA PRO A 128 6.10 -2.30 5.19
C PRO A 128 6.36 -2.37 3.68
N ASN A 129 5.42 -1.89 2.89
CA ASN A 129 5.62 -1.54 1.49
C ASN A 129 6.63 -0.37 1.44
N ILE A 130 7.59 -0.42 0.53
CA ILE A 130 8.68 0.56 0.47
C ILE A 130 8.80 1.11 -0.95
N ALA A 131 8.83 2.43 -1.09
CA ALA A 131 9.23 3.05 -2.36
C ALA A 131 10.69 2.70 -2.67
N THR A 132 10.95 2.15 -3.85
CA THR A 132 12.30 1.78 -4.29
C THR A 132 12.90 2.84 -5.21
N GLN A 133 12.07 3.52 -6.01
CA GLN A 133 12.51 4.57 -6.93
C GLN A 133 11.33 5.41 -7.45
N VAL A 134 11.61 6.66 -7.82
CA VAL A 134 10.72 7.45 -8.66
C VAL A 134 10.95 7.07 -10.12
N ARG A 135 9.89 6.65 -10.79
CA ARG A 135 9.92 6.22 -12.18
C ARG A 135 9.57 7.34 -13.15
N HIS A 136 8.80 8.32 -12.69
CA HIS A 136 8.42 9.50 -13.46
C HIS A 136 7.97 10.61 -12.51
N LYS A 137 8.49 11.83 -12.71
CA LYS A 137 8.10 12.99 -11.90
C LYS A 137 6.85 13.65 -12.45
N SER A 138 5.99 14.13 -11.55
CA SER A 138 4.75 14.83 -11.92
C SER A 138 4.98 16.14 -12.70
N SER A 139 6.16 16.73 -12.54
CA SER A 139 6.62 17.94 -13.23
C SER A 139 7.17 17.68 -14.63
N GLU A 140 7.47 16.42 -14.97
CA GLU A 140 7.96 16.04 -16.30
C GLU A 140 6.81 15.97 -17.31
N ALA A 141 7.15 15.98 -18.60
CA ALA A 141 6.17 15.79 -19.66
C ALA A 141 5.49 14.41 -19.52
N LYS A 142 4.16 14.37 -19.61
CA LYS A 142 3.35 13.15 -19.41
C LYS A 142 3.33 12.23 -20.64
N ASP A 143 4.35 12.29 -21.49
CA ASP A 143 4.37 11.55 -22.73
C ASP A 143 4.75 10.07 -22.55
N HIS A 144 5.31 9.70 -21.41
CA HIS A 144 5.80 8.35 -21.14
C HIS A 144 4.93 7.48 -20.22
N CYS A 145 3.96 8.08 -19.51
CA CYS A 145 3.07 7.36 -18.59
C CYS A 145 1.62 7.85 -18.74
N ILE A 146 0.70 6.92 -18.96
CA ILE A 146 -0.73 7.20 -19.15
C ILE A 146 -1.59 6.37 -18.19
N TRP A 147 -2.53 7.05 -17.53
CA TRP A 147 -3.64 6.38 -16.87
C TRP A 147 -4.67 6.00 -17.91
N ASN A 148 -4.85 4.72 -18.16
CA ASN A 148 -5.98 4.25 -18.94
C ASN A 148 -7.19 4.18 -18.02
N ALA A 149 -8.00 5.24 -17.95
CA ALA A 149 -9.36 5.11 -17.44
C ALA A 149 -10.19 4.34 -18.49
N PRO A 150 -11.13 3.46 -18.12
CA PRO A 150 -12.06 2.95 -19.10
C PRO A 150 -12.79 4.14 -19.71
N LEU A 151 -12.76 4.22 -21.04
CA LEU A 151 -13.79 4.97 -21.76
C LEU A 151 -15.13 4.38 -21.32
N ARG A 152 -16.13 5.23 -21.06
CA ARG A 152 -17.48 4.80 -20.67
C ARG A 152 -17.88 3.58 -21.51
N GLN A 153 -18.30 2.51 -20.83
CA GLN A 153 -18.82 1.30 -21.46
C GLN A 153 -19.98 1.66 -22.40
N GLU A 154 -19.73 1.68 -23.70
CA GLU A 154 -20.74 1.33 -24.69
C GLU A 154 -20.31 -0.01 -25.28
N THR A 155 -20.87 -1.09 -24.72
CA THR A 155 -21.03 -2.43 -25.32
C THR A 155 -19.87 -2.99 -26.15
N ALA A 156 -19.00 -3.80 -25.52
CA ALA A 156 -18.11 -4.71 -26.25
C ALA A 156 -18.24 -6.15 -25.73
N GLY A 157 -18.54 -7.05 -26.67
CA GLY A 157 -18.82 -8.47 -26.44
C GLY A 157 -17.63 -9.28 -25.93
N ARG A 158 -17.97 -10.43 -25.35
CA ARG A 158 -17.10 -11.44 -24.75
C ARG A 158 -16.08 -11.99 -25.78
N VAL A 159 -14.78 -11.90 -25.51
CA VAL A 159 -13.71 -12.52 -26.34
C VAL A 159 -12.84 -13.48 -25.52
N ARG A 160 -12.49 -14.61 -26.15
CA ARG A 160 -11.71 -15.74 -25.61
C ARG A 160 -10.20 -15.50 -25.72
N PHE A 161 -9.44 -16.08 -24.79
CA PHE A 161 -7.98 -16.16 -24.88
C PHE A 161 -7.53 -17.35 -25.75
N HIS A 162 -6.56 -17.16 -26.64
CA HIS A 162 -5.87 -18.23 -27.34
C HIS A 162 -4.74 -18.80 -26.47
N ARG A 163 -4.84 -20.10 -26.13
CA ARG A 163 -3.75 -20.88 -25.53
C ARG A 163 -2.91 -21.49 -26.65
N LYS A 164 -1.62 -21.14 -26.73
CA LYS A 164 -0.66 -21.83 -27.62
C LYS A 164 0.54 -22.27 -26.77
N GLY A 165 0.56 -23.55 -26.39
CA GLY A 165 1.67 -24.18 -25.64
C GLY A 165 1.68 -23.93 -24.13
N ASN A 166 2.57 -24.65 -23.45
CA ASN A 166 2.79 -24.63 -21.99
C ASN A 166 3.96 -23.72 -21.54
N LEU A 167 4.49 -22.86 -22.42
CA LEU A 167 5.50 -21.87 -22.05
C LEU A 167 4.88 -20.47 -21.91
N LEU A 168 5.00 -19.89 -20.72
CA LEU A 168 4.79 -18.46 -20.49
C LEU A 168 5.97 -17.69 -21.10
N LEU A 169 5.85 -17.31 -22.37
CA LEU A 169 6.76 -16.34 -22.96
C LEU A 169 6.31 -14.92 -22.53
N PRO A 170 7.26 -14.00 -22.27
CA PRO A 170 6.91 -12.60 -22.05
C PRO A 170 6.19 -12.08 -23.30
N ALA A 171 5.04 -11.45 -23.10
CA ALA A 171 4.32 -10.81 -24.19
C ALA A 171 5.24 -9.75 -24.84
N PRO A 172 5.19 -9.58 -26.17
CA PRO A 172 5.96 -8.53 -26.83
C PRO A 172 5.59 -7.15 -26.24
N PRO A 173 6.53 -6.18 -26.26
CA PRO A 173 6.26 -4.84 -25.79
C PRO A 173 5.03 -4.28 -26.50
N ILE A 174 4.04 -3.87 -25.71
CA ILE A 174 2.82 -3.24 -26.21
C ILE A 174 3.22 -1.86 -26.72
N SER A 175 2.90 -1.49 -27.96
CA SER A 175 3.15 -0.13 -28.45
C SER A 175 2.12 0.87 -27.87
N ARG A 176 2.46 2.16 -27.85
CA ARG A 176 1.53 3.23 -27.44
C ARG A 176 0.24 3.25 -28.29
N GLU A 177 0.35 2.89 -29.56
CA GLU A 177 -0.78 2.75 -30.47
C GLU A 177 -1.62 1.50 -30.15
N GLN A 178 -0.97 0.38 -29.85
CA GLN A 178 -1.64 -0.83 -29.42
C GLN A 178 -2.37 -0.63 -28.09
N CYS A 179 -1.79 0.14 -27.16
CA CYS A 179 -2.43 0.54 -25.91
C CYS A 179 -3.68 1.42 -26.17
N ARG A 180 -3.59 2.39 -27.09
CA ARG A 180 -4.75 3.20 -27.53
C ARG A 180 -5.84 2.36 -28.19
N ASN A 181 -5.47 1.43 -29.07
CA ASN A 181 -6.42 0.55 -29.77
C ASN A 181 -7.10 -0.41 -28.79
N TRP A 182 -6.37 -0.97 -27.83
CA TRP A 182 -6.93 -1.80 -26.79
C TRP A 182 -7.87 -1.05 -25.84
N ASN A 183 -7.64 0.24 -25.61
CA ASN A 183 -8.59 1.10 -24.89
C ASN A 183 -9.89 1.29 -25.70
N ALA A 184 -9.79 1.55 -27.01
CA ALA A 184 -10.95 1.69 -27.89
C ALA A 184 -11.80 0.42 -27.96
N GLU A 185 -11.17 -0.76 -27.83
CA GLU A 185 -11.85 -2.06 -27.81
C GLU A 185 -12.49 -2.42 -26.46
N GLY A 186 -12.42 -1.55 -25.44
CA GLY A 186 -12.94 -1.83 -24.10
C GLY A 186 -12.21 -2.95 -23.36
N LYS A 187 -11.01 -3.34 -23.83
CA LYS A 187 -10.18 -4.41 -23.24
C LYS A 187 -9.32 -3.92 -22.07
N PHE A 188 -9.33 -2.62 -21.77
CA PHE A 188 -8.60 -2.01 -20.66
C PHE A 188 -9.51 -1.61 -19.51
N THR A 189 -9.29 -2.27 -18.40
CA THR A 189 -9.73 -1.83 -17.07
C THR A 189 -8.58 -1.05 -16.43
N SER A 190 -8.74 0.27 -16.32
CA SER A 190 -8.20 1.12 -15.23
C SER A 190 -6.80 0.78 -14.68
N GLY A 191 -5.75 1.02 -15.47
CA GLY A 191 -4.36 0.79 -15.04
C GLY A 191 -3.39 1.84 -15.58
N LEU A 192 -2.32 2.10 -14.84
CA LEU A 192 -1.21 2.95 -15.29
C LEU A 192 -0.34 2.16 -16.25
N TYR A 193 -0.09 2.69 -17.45
CA TYR A 193 0.87 2.13 -18.38
C TYR A 193 1.99 3.12 -18.63
N CYS A 194 3.23 2.63 -18.66
CA CYS A 194 4.38 3.41 -19.11
C CYS A 194 5.19 2.61 -20.13
N ASP A 195 5.79 3.30 -21.11
CA ASP A 195 6.48 2.66 -22.24
C ASP A 195 7.65 1.74 -21.80
N TRP A 196 8.32 2.10 -20.70
CA TRP A 196 9.46 1.36 -20.14
C TRP A 196 9.07 0.04 -19.45
N MET A 197 7.80 -0.14 -19.06
CA MET A 197 7.39 -1.30 -18.24
C MET A 197 7.66 -2.63 -18.95
N ALA A 198 7.24 -2.75 -20.22
CA ALA A 198 7.41 -4.01 -20.94
C ALA A 198 8.89 -4.34 -21.18
N GLN A 199 9.73 -3.33 -21.41
CA GLN A 199 11.16 -3.49 -21.64
C GLN A 199 11.89 -3.96 -20.37
N GLU A 200 11.40 -3.56 -19.20
CA GLU A 200 11.98 -3.92 -17.91
C GLU A 200 11.39 -5.19 -17.27
N GLY A 201 10.67 -5.98 -18.06
CA GLY A 201 10.13 -7.27 -17.62
C GLY A 201 8.90 -7.16 -16.71
N TRP A 202 8.18 -6.05 -16.73
CA TRP A 202 6.90 -5.94 -16.04
C TRP A 202 5.85 -6.79 -16.75
N VAL A 203 5.04 -7.49 -15.98
CA VAL A 203 3.98 -8.38 -16.48
C VAL A 203 2.63 -7.87 -15.98
N ARG A 204 1.64 -7.84 -16.86
CA ARG A 204 0.28 -7.45 -16.50
C ARG A 204 -0.52 -8.64 -15.96
N ARG A 205 -1.16 -8.49 -14.80
CA ARG A 205 -2.08 -9.46 -14.20
C ARG A 205 -3.30 -8.74 -13.63
N ASN A 206 -4.51 -9.16 -14.01
CA ASN A 206 -5.78 -8.64 -13.48
C ASN A 206 -5.88 -7.10 -13.46
N SER A 207 -5.39 -6.43 -14.51
CA SER A 207 -5.32 -4.95 -14.67
C SER A 207 -4.14 -4.24 -14.00
N GLU A 208 -3.31 -4.95 -13.24
CA GLU A 208 -2.15 -4.37 -12.55
C GLU A 208 -0.86 -4.73 -13.27
N TRP A 209 0.13 -3.82 -13.21
CA TRP A 209 1.50 -4.11 -13.63
C TRP A 209 2.31 -4.55 -12.43
N LEU A 210 2.86 -5.76 -12.54
CA LEU A 210 3.62 -6.42 -11.50
C LEU A 210 5.00 -6.76 -12.06
N LYS A 211 6.04 -6.49 -11.29
CA LYS A 211 7.38 -7.02 -11.55
C LYS A 211 7.68 -8.07 -10.48
N PRO A 212 7.91 -9.34 -10.87
CA PRO A 212 8.31 -10.36 -9.92
C PRO A 212 9.53 -9.90 -9.13
N ALA A 213 9.64 -10.34 -7.88
CA ALA A 213 10.90 -10.23 -7.17
C ALA A 213 11.98 -10.86 -8.04
N SER A 214 13.12 -10.17 -8.22
CA SER A 214 14.29 -10.81 -8.78
C SER A 214 14.54 -12.07 -7.95
N PRO A 215 14.84 -13.23 -8.58
CA PRO A 215 15.20 -14.41 -7.81
C PRO A 215 16.37 -13.98 -6.93
N THR A 216 16.16 -13.93 -5.62
CA THR A 216 17.23 -13.69 -4.68
C THR A 216 18.25 -14.77 -4.97
N SER A 217 19.43 -14.40 -5.44
CA SER A 217 20.54 -15.34 -5.52
C SER A 217 20.79 -15.78 -4.08
N GLU A 218 20.24 -16.94 -3.70
CA GLU A 218 20.53 -17.55 -2.42
C GLU A 218 22.06 -17.68 -2.34
N PRO A 219 22.69 -17.14 -1.28
CA PRO A 219 24.11 -17.34 -1.05
C PRO A 219 24.44 -18.80 -0.73
#